data_AF-A0A920S2L0-F1
#
_entry.id   AF-A0A920S2L0-F1
#
_cell.length_a   1.000
_cell.length_b   1.000
_cell.length_c   1.000
_cell.angle_alpha   90.00
_cell.angle_beta   90.00
_cell.angle_gamma   90.00
#
_symmetry.space_group_name_H-M   'P 1'
#
loop_
_entity.id
_entity.type
_entity.pdbx_description
1 polymer ?
#
loop_
_entity_poly.entity_id
_entity_poly.type
_entity_poly.pdbx_seq_one_letter_code
_entity_poly.pdbx_strand_id
1 'polypeptide(L)'
;MQSNLHQHALAFAMYVDDNEDYYPAYSRWGTLGGKKGVMDLHGGLVKPEKRPLNTYAPSFGVFHCPADKGDSLHTDKFPKKIRSCYDGWGNSYLTVWSVETLRIQHVTGDSNHGLRSSRRPMKASEMSRSPSNKLVTGDWPWWADRKKTHLRSQWHNYHDQYRFNVLWGDGHTEFFEFPKEAYNWNYTGPKPDPGYKWW
;
A
#
# COMPACT_ATOMS: atom_id res chain seq x y z
N MET A 1 -13.76 7.29 -0.66
CA MET A 1 -12.41 6.71 -0.46
C MET A 1 -12.46 5.29 0.02
N GLN A 2 -13.29 4.94 1.01
CA GLN A 2 -13.56 3.53 1.37
C GLN A 2 -13.98 2.66 0.18
N SER A 3 -14.75 3.23 -0.76
CA SER A 3 -15.12 2.53 -2.01
C SER A 3 -13.92 2.06 -2.85
N ASN A 4 -12.81 2.80 -2.90
CA ASN A 4 -11.62 2.39 -3.67
C ASN A 4 -10.91 1.19 -3.04
N LEU A 5 -10.66 1.25 -1.73
CA LEU A 5 -9.98 0.16 -1.01
C LEU A 5 -10.85 -1.10 -0.94
N HIS A 6 -12.18 -0.95 -0.92
CA HIS A 6 -13.08 -2.10 -1.08
C HIS A 6 -12.91 -2.77 -2.46
N GLN A 7 -12.77 -1.99 -3.53
CA GLN A 7 -12.44 -2.55 -4.86
C GLN A 7 -11.06 -3.22 -4.89
N HIS A 8 -10.10 -2.75 -4.09
CA HIS A 8 -8.81 -3.43 -3.94
C HIS A 8 -8.97 -4.78 -3.24
N ALA A 9 -9.79 -4.86 -2.20
CA ALA A 9 -10.09 -6.11 -1.50
C ALA A 9 -10.65 -7.17 -2.46
N LEU A 10 -11.61 -6.77 -3.31
CA LEU A 10 -12.18 -7.65 -4.35
C LEU A 10 -11.11 -8.06 -5.37
N ALA A 11 -10.29 -7.11 -5.83
CA ALA A 11 -9.21 -7.39 -6.79
C ALA A 11 -8.16 -8.36 -6.23
N PHE A 12 -7.80 -8.22 -4.95
CA PHE A 12 -6.90 -9.16 -4.27
C PHE A 12 -7.52 -10.54 -4.13
N ALA A 13 -8.81 -10.64 -3.75
CA ALA A 13 -9.50 -11.91 -3.62
C ALA A 13 -9.52 -12.68 -4.95
N MET A 14 -9.87 -12.01 -6.05
CA MET A 14 -9.85 -12.62 -7.39
C MET A 14 -8.43 -13.01 -7.82
N TYR A 15 -7.43 -12.16 -7.55
CA TYR A 15 -6.03 -12.50 -7.85
C TYR A 15 -5.60 -13.78 -7.13
N VAL A 16 -5.86 -13.87 -5.83
CA VAL A 16 -5.44 -15.01 -5.00
C VAL A 16 -6.07 -16.31 -5.48
N ASP A 17 -7.36 -16.27 -5.86
CA ASP A 17 -8.10 -17.42 -6.40
C ASP A 17 -7.43 -17.95 -7.68
N ASP A 18 -7.00 -17.04 -8.56
CA ASP A 18 -6.33 -17.37 -9.83
C ASP A 18 -4.83 -17.72 -9.68
N ASN A 19 -4.22 -17.54 -8.50
CA ASN A 19 -2.76 -17.61 -8.31
C ASN A 19 -2.32 -18.54 -7.16
N GLU A 20 -2.93 -19.72 -7.07
CA GLU A 20 -2.51 -20.79 -6.15
C GLU A 20 -2.39 -20.33 -4.67
N ASP A 21 -3.37 -19.54 -4.21
CA ASP A 21 -3.45 -18.98 -2.85
C ASP A 21 -2.41 -17.87 -2.57
N TYR A 22 -1.61 -17.42 -3.55
CA TYR A 22 -0.62 -16.36 -3.35
C TYR A 22 -1.16 -14.97 -3.68
N TYR A 23 -0.82 -14.01 -2.81
CA TYR A 23 -0.96 -12.59 -3.12
C TYR A 23 0.05 -12.14 -4.22
N PRO A 24 -0.14 -10.97 -4.84
CA PRO A 24 0.72 -10.53 -5.94
C PRO A 24 2.21 -10.39 -5.58
N ALA A 25 3.07 -10.80 -6.51
CA ALA A 25 4.47 -10.41 -6.56
C ALA A 25 4.71 -9.43 -7.71
N TYR A 26 5.37 -8.30 -7.45
CA TYR A 26 5.61 -7.24 -8.44
C TYR A 26 6.92 -6.48 -8.18
N SER A 27 7.32 -5.62 -9.11
CA SER A 27 8.72 -5.18 -9.24
C SER A 27 9.10 -3.96 -8.39
N ARG A 28 8.16 -3.07 -8.08
CA ARG A 28 8.42 -1.81 -7.35
C ARG A 28 7.20 -1.35 -6.54
N TRP A 29 7.43 -0.60 -5.46
CA TRP A 29 6.43 -0.03 -4.55
C TRP A 29 5.10 0.43 -5.18
N GLY A 30 5.12 1.21 -6.26
CA GLY A 30 3.92 1.82 -6.86
C GLY A 30 3.26 0.98 -7.97
N THR A 31 3.69 -0.26 -8.19
CA THR A 31 3.35 -1.04 -9.39
C THR A 31 2.31 -2.14 -9.18
N LEU A 32 1.67 -2.20 -8.01
CA LEU A 32 0.58 -3.14 -7.75
C LEU A 32 -0.61 -2.96 -8.72
N GLY A 33 -0.97 -1.71 -9.02
CA GLY A 33 -2.11 -1.34 -9.84
C GLY A 33 -2.06 0.13 -10.27
N GLY A 34 -3.05 0.54 -11.06
CA GLY A 34 -3.24 1.91 -11.53
C GLY A 34 -2.66 2.20 -12.91
N LYS A 35 -2.66 3.48 -13.30
CA LYS A 35 -2.20 3.93 -14.63
C LYS A 35 -0.67 3.99 -14.71
N LYS A 36 -0.13 4.20 -15.91
CA LYS A 36 1.27 4.62 -16.06
C LYS A 36 1.43 6.05 -15.55
N GLY A 37 2.41 6.28 -14.68
CA GLY A 37 2.82 7.60 -14.22
C GLY A 37 3.83 8.27 -15.17
N VAL A 38 4.47 9.33 -14.69
CA VAL A 38 5.48 10.09 -15.44
C VAL A 38 6.87 10.04 -14.82
N MET A 39 7.00 9.43 -13.64
CA MET A 39 8.26 9.33 -12.88
C MET A 39 8.76 7.89 -12.88
N ASP A 40 10.08 7.67 -13.00
CA ASP A 40 10.66 6.33 -12.80
C ASP A 40 10.61 5.89 -11.32
N LEU A 41 10.60 6.86 -10.41
CA LEU A 41 10.45 6.66 -8.98
C LEU A 41 9.24 5.75 -8.67
N HIS A 42 9.45 4.80 -7.75
CA HIS A 42 8.48 3.77 -7.36
C HIS A 42 7.93 2.91 -8.52
N GLY A 43 8.58 2.91 -9.69
CA GLY A 43 8.17 2.16 -10.87
C GLY A 43 7.06 2.84 -11.67
N GLY A 44 6.93 4.17 -11.59
CA GLY A 44 5.85 4.88 -12.26
C GLY A 44 5.80 4.69 -13.78
N LEU A 45 6.92 4.41 -14.44
CA LEU A 45 6.98 4.12 -15.88
C LEU A 45 6.59 2.68 -16.25
N VAL A 46 6.39 1.79 -15.28
CA VAL A 46 5.89 0.42 -15.52
C VAL A 46 4.49 0.50 -16.14
N LYS A 47 4.34 -0.18 -17.28
CA LYS A 47 3.11 -0.16 -18.07
C LYS A 47 1.93 -0.78 -17.30
N PRO A 48 0.68 -0.33 -17.52
CA PRO A 48 -0.48 -0.82 -16.78
C PRO A 48 -0.69 -2.34 -16.88
N GLU A 49 -0.32 -2.96 -18.00
CA GLU A 49 -0.48 -4.40 -18.24
C GLU A 49 0.50 -5.26 -17.40
N LYS A 50 1.49 -4.63 -16.77
CA LYS A 50 2.45 -5.27 -15.86
C LYS A 50 2.13 -5.02 -14.39
N ARG A 51 0.99 -4.40 -14.10
CA ARG A 51 0.53 -4.12 -12.73
C ARG A 51 -0.57 -5.12 -12.36
N PRO A 52 -0.32 -6.05 -11.43
CA PRO A 52 -1.10 -7.28 -11.29
C PRO A 52 -2.59 -7.07 -10.97
N LEU A 53 -2.95 -6.05 -10.19
CA LEU A 53 -4.36 -5.83 -9.84
C LEU A 53 -5.18 -5.16 -10.94
N ASN A 54 -4.57 -4.66 -12.01
CA ASN A 54 -5.31 -3.99 -13.08
C ASN A 54 -6.26 -4.93 -13.84
N THR A 55 -5.94 -6.22 -13.95
CA THR A 55 -6.81 -7.22 -14.58
C THR A 55 -8.12 -7.42 -13.81
N TYR A 56 -8.08 -7.21 -12.50
CA TYR A 56 -9.19 -7.47 -11.58
C TYR A 56 -9.90 -6.18 -11.12
N ALA A 57 -9.39 -5.03 -11.50
CA ALA A 57 -9.96 -3.73 -11.14
C ALA A 57 -10.90 -3.22 -12.24
N PRO A 58 -12.04 -2.61 -11.90
CA PRO A 58 -12.99 -2.10 -12.89
C PRO A 58 -12.46 -0.89 -13.68
N SER A 59 -11.49 -0.15 -13.14
CA SER A 59 -10.80 0.94 -13.83
C SER A 59 -9.51 1.33 -13.10
N PHE A 60 -8.62 2.08 -13.75
CA PHE A 60 -7.44 2.65 -13.06
C PHE A 60 -7.81 3.67 -11.98
N GLY A 61 -9.03 4.22 -12.01
CA GLY A 61 -9.49 5.23 -11.05
C GLY A 61 -9.59 4.70 -9.63
N VAL A 62 -9.73 3.38 -9.43
CA VAL A 62 -9.76 2.77 -8.10
C VAL A 62 -8.43 2.92 -7.35
N PHE A 63 -7.33 3.17 -8.07
CA PHE A 63 -6.00 3.41 -7.47
C PHE A 63 -5.70 4.89 -7.22
N HIS A 64 -6.67 5.79 -7.48
CA HIS A 64 -6.55 7.22 -7.25
C HIS A 64 -7.32 7.62 -5.99
N CYS A 65 -6.61 8.04 -4.95
CA CYS A 65 -7.23 8.65 -3.79
C CYS A 65 -7.55 10.13 -4.10
N PRO A 66 -8.80 10.60 -4.00
CA PRO A 66 -9.14 12.00 -4.25
C PRO A 66 -8.43 13.02 -3.35
N ALA A 67 -7.92 12.61 -2.18
CA ALA A 67 -7.13 13.48 -1.32
C ALA A 67 -5.62 13.28 -1.45
N ASP A 68 -5.17 12.60 -2.50
CA ASP A 68 -3.77 12.43 -2.84
C ASP A 68 -3.10 13.82 -3.04
N LYS A 69 -2.18 14.14 -2.13
CA LYS A 69 -1.39 15.37 -2.15
C LYS A 69 0.09 15.11 -2.46
N GLY A 70 0.42 13.91 -2.94
CA GLY A 70 1.78 13.50 -3.24
C GLY A 70 2.50 12.88 -2.04
N ASP A 71 3.83 12.81 -2.11
CA ASP A 71 4.66 12.24 -1.06
C ASP A 71 5.61 13.30 -0.49
N SER A 72 5.68 13.38 0.84
CA SER A 72 6.59 14.31 1.54
C SER A 72 8.05 13.85 1.53
N LEU A 73 8.30 12.56 1.28
CA LEU A 73 9.65 12.00 1.26
C LEU A 73 10.45 12.41 0.01
N HIS A 74 9.76 12.75 -1.07
CA HIS A 74 10.37 12.97 -2.39
C HIS A 74 9.91 14.28 -3.04
N THR A 75 9.59 15.29 -2.24
CA THR A 75 9.01 16.56 -2.73
C THR A 75 9.83 17.23 -3.81
N ASP A 76 11.16 17.17 -3.67
CA ASP A 76 12.19 17.68 -4.57
C ASP A 76 12.22 16.95 -5.93
N LYS A 77 11.81 15.69 -5.97
CA LYS A 77 11.83 14.86 -7.18
C LYS A 77 10.56 15.01 -8.03
N PHE A 78 9.49 15.58 -7.47
CA PHE A 78 8.24 15.76 -8.23
C PHE A 78 8.42 16.82 -9.32
N PRO A 79 8.08 16.52 -10.58
CA PRO A 79 8.02 17.55 -11.61
C PRO A 79 7.05 18.68 -11.22
N LYS A 80 7.33 19.93 -11.62
CA LYS A 80 6.59 21.14 -11.18
C LYS A 80 5.06 21.07 -11.32
N LYS A 81 4.55 20.35 -12.32
CA LYS A 81 3.10 20.19 -12.60
C LYS A 81 2.48 18.96 -11.95
N ILE A 82 3.28 18.07 -11.38
CA ILE A 82 2.83 16.83 -10.77
C ILE A 82 2.75 17.04 -9.27
N ARG A 83 1.59 16.74 -8.69
CA ARG A 83 1.33 16.98 -7.27
C ARG A 83 0.78 15.78 -6.52
N SER A 84 0.35 14.73 -7.22
CA SER A 84 -0.20 13.51 -6.64
C SER A 84 0.72 12.31 -6.90
N CYS A 85 0.68 11.33 -6.00
CA CYS A 85 1.32 10.02 -6.17
C CYS A 85 0.72 9.29 -7.39
N TYR A 86 -0.59 9.42 -7.59
CA TYR A 86 -1.29 8.88 -8.75
C TYR A 86 -0.78 9.42 -10.09
N ASP A 87 -0.49 10.71 -10.20
CA ASP A 87 0.09 11.26 -11.44
C ASP A 87 1.59 10.97 -11.56
N GLY A 88 2.30 10.92 -10.43
CA GLY A 88 3.73 10.61 -10.38
C GLY A 88 4.03 9.18 -10.83
N TRP A 89 3.45 8.19 -10.14
CA TRP A 89 3.71 6.76 -10.38
C TRP A 89 2.47 5.89 -10.55
N GLY A 90 1.28 6.49 -10.63
CA GLY A 90 0.08 5.76 -11.04
C GLY A 90 -0.75 5.17 -9.93
N ASN A 91 -0.36 5.33 -8.65
CA ASN A 91 -1.03 4.71 -7.52
C ASN A 91 -0.94 5.60 -6.27
N SER A 92 -2.07 5.86 -5.62
CA SER A 92 -2.17 6.62 -4.38
C SER A 92 -2.04 5.76 -3.11
N TYR A 93 -1.96 4.45 -3.24
CA TYR A 93 -1.97 3.50 -2.13
C TYR A 93 -0.63 2.77 -2.05
N LEU A 94 -0.12 2.63 -0.84
CA LEU A 94 1.13 1.97 -0.55
C LEU A 94 0.81 0.66 0.16
N THR A 95 1.01 -0.45 -0.54
CA THR A 95 0.85 -1.80 0.01
C THR A 95 2.16 -2.21 0.66
N VAL A 96 2.09 -2.92 1.78
CA VAL A 96 3.31 -3.45 2.42
C VAL A 96 3.89 -4.54 1.51
N TRP A 97 5.00 -4.19 0.87
CA TRP A 97 5.62 -4.93 -0.23
C TRP A 97 6.98 -5.43 0.19
N SER A 98 7.13 -6.76 0.24
CA SER A 98 8.40 -7.46 0.34
C SER A 98 9.27 -7.22 1.58
N VAL A 99 8.90 -6.29 2.45
CA VAL A 99 9.63 -5.93 3.66
C VAL A 99 8.64 -5.66 4.78
N GLU A 100 9.07 -5.95 6.00
CA GLU A 100 8.30 -5.67 7.20
C GLU A 100 8.60 -4.26 7.73
N THR A 101 7.56 -3.50 8.07
CA THR A 101 7.65 -2.15 8.66
C THR A 101 6.53 -1.96 9.65
N LEU A 102 6.65 -1.05 10.63
CA LEU A 102 5.53 -0.69 11.50
C LEU A 102 4.92 -1.92 12.21
N ARG A 103 5.66 -3.00 12.49
CA ARG A 103 5.11 -4.29 12.98
C ARG A 103 4.19 -5.01 11.97
N ILE A 104 4.14 -4.58 10.72
CA ILE A 104 3.35 -5.21 9.65
C ILE A 104 4.23 -6.19 8.85
N GLN A 105 3.79 -7.44 8.75
CA GLN A 105 4.30 -8.42 7.80
C GLN A 105 3.79 -8.05 6.39
N HIS A 106 4.65 -8.04 5.38
CA HIS A 106 4.17 -7.75 4.02
C HIS A 106 3.15 -8.79 3.53
N VAL A 107 2.19 -8.32 2.75
CA VAL A 107 1.20 -9.18 2.07
C VAL A 107 1.70 -9.52 0.67
N THR A 108 2.32 -8.57 -0.02
CA THR A 108 2.78 -8.73 -1.40
C THR A 108 4.30 -8.88 -1.48
N GLY A 109 4.79 -9.48 -2.55
CA GLY A 109 6.19 -9.84 -2.71
C GLY A 109 6.94 -9.10 -3.82
N ASP A 110 8.27 -9.16 -3.79
CA ASP A 110 9.13 -8.65 -4.86
C ASP A 110 9.27 -9.73 -5.94
N SER A 111 8.84 -9.41 -7.17
CA SER A 111 8.87 -10.37 -8.30
C SER A 111 10.28 -10.82 -8.69
N ASN A 112 11.33 -10.14 -8.22
CA ASN A 112 12.72 -10.57 -8.43
C ASN A 112 13.16 -11.66 -7.45
N HIS A 113 12.31 -12.04 -6.49
CA HIS A 113 12.59 -13.06 -5.49
C HIS A 113 11.68 -14.28 -5.66
N GLY A 114 12.28 -15.47 -5.56
CA GLY A 114 11.53 -16.73 -5.63
C GLY A 114 10.74 -17.04 -4.35
N LEU A 115 9.82 -18.01 -4.44
CA LEU A 115 8.90 -18.42 -3.36
C LEU A 115 9.58 -18.99 -2.10
N ARG A 116 10.89 -19.23 -2.12
CA ARG A 116 11.67 -19.64 -0.93
C ARG A 116 12.27 -18.46 -0.17
N SER A 117 12.18 -17.25 -0.70
CA SER A 117 12.68 -16.03 -0.05
C SER A 117 11.74 -15.54 1.04
N SER A 118 12.27 -14.86 2.06
CA SER A 118 11.45 -14.07 2.99
C SER A 118 10.66 -12.96 2.28
N ARG A 119 11.10 -12.55 1.08
CA ARG A 119 10.49 -11.50 0.24
C ARG A 119 9.32 -11.99 -0.63
N ARG A 120 8.91 -13.27 -0.48
CA ARG A 120 7.78 -13.85 -1.20
C ARG A 120 6.45 -13.19 -0.79
N PRO A 121 5.42 -13.22 -1.64
CA PRO A 121 4.07 -12.86 -1.21
C PRO A 121 3.54 -13.83 -0.15
N MET A 122 2.63 -13.31 0.68
CA MET A 122 1.85 -14.07 1.64
C MET A 122 0.86 -15.00 0.93
N LYS A 123 0.47 -16.09 1.57
CA LYS A 123 -0.68 -16.90 1.16
C LYS A 123 -1.99 -16.46 1.83
N ALA A 124 -3.15 -16.65 1.22
CA ALA A 124 -4.43 -16.36 1.88
C ALA A 124 -4.68 -17.27 3.09
N SER A 125 -4.19 -18.50 3.06
CA SER A 125 -4.13 -19.36 4.25
C SER A 125 -3.32 -18.75 5.41
N GLU A 126 -2.26 -17.98 5.12
CA GLU A 126 -1.48 -17.26 6.14
C GLU A 126 -2.19 -16.00 6.64
N MET A 127 -2.82 -15.25 5.72
CA MET A 127 -3.69 -14.10 6.01
C MET A 127 -4.79 -14.46 7.01
N SER A 128 -5.37 -15.65 6.84
CA SER A 128 -6.49 -16.16 7.64
C SER A 128 -6.17 -16.38 9.13
N ARG A 129 -4.91 -16.27 9.55
CA ARG A 129 -4.50 -16.39 10.96
C ARG A 129 -5.06 -15.28 11.84
N SER A 130 -5.19 -14.07 11.30
CA SER A 130 -5.73 -12.90 12.02
C SER A 130 -6.10 -11.81 11.00
N PRO A 131 -7.15 -12.04 10.17
CA PRO A 131 -7.44 -11.20 9.01
C PRO A 131 -7.95 -9.80 9.43
N SER A 132 -8.71 -9.70 10.52
CA SER A 132 -9.20 -8.42 11.06
C SER A 132 -8.09 -7.51 11.58
N ASN A 133 -6.94 -8.08 11.96
CA ASN A 133 -5.79 -7.31 12.43
C ASN A 133 -4.71 -7.22 11.34
N LYS A 134 -4.95 -7.77 10.15
CA LYS A 134 -3.94 -7.79 9.09
C LYS A 134 -4.02 -6.55 8.24
N LEU A 135 -3.07 -5.65 8.37
CA LEU A 135 -3.06 -4.43 7.56
C LEU A 135 -2.43 -4.70 6.20
N VAL A 136 -3.19 -4.54 5.12
CA VAL A 136 -2.77 -4.89 3.74
C VAL A 136 -2.16 -3.69 3.03
N THR A 137 -2.91 -2.59 2.96
CA THR A 137 -2.52 -1.38 2.25
C THR A 137 -3.24 -0.18 2.84
N GLY A 138 -2.72 1.02 2.60
CA GLY A 138 -3.39 2.27 2.93
C GLY A 138 -2.93 3.41 2.04
N ASP A 139 -3.43 4.60 2.34
CA ASP A 139 -2.98 5.82 1.66
C ASP A 139 -1.46 5.94 1.70
N TRP A 140 -0.83 6.33 0.58
CA TRP A 140 0.62 6.39 0.43
C TRP A 140 1.41 6.96 1.64
N PRO A 141 1.01 8.07 2.28
CA PRO A 141 1.79 8.68 3.35
C PRO A 141 1.72 7.97 4.72
N TRP A 142 1.02 6.84 4.81
CA TRP A 142 0.91 6.04 6.05
C TRP A 142 2.22 5.44 6.56
N TRP A 143 3.22 5.32 5.70
CA TRP A 143 4.54 4.82 6.08
C TRP A 143 5.25 5.72 7.10
N ALA A 144 6.13 5.13 7.91
CA ALA A 144 6.78 5.78 9.05
C ALA A 144 7.63 7.00 8.65
N ASP A 145 8.39 6.91 7.56
CA ASP A 145 9.39 7.90 7.12
C ASP A 145 8.84 9.20 6.52
N ARG A 146 7.51 9.33 6.37
CA ARG A 146 6.89 10.57 5.88
C ARG A 146 6.86 11.64 6.97
N LYS A 147 7.25 12.87 6.64
CA LYS A 147 7.16 14.00 7.56
C LYS A 147 5.69 14.32 7.85
N LYS A 148 5.26 14.04 9.08
CA LYS A 148 3.85 14.07 9.52
C LYS A 148 3.23 15.46 9.50
N THR A 149 4.01 16.53 9.49
CA THR A 149 3.54 17.93 9.43
C THR A 149 3.60 18.53 8.04
N HIS A 150 4.16 17.80 7.05
CA HIS A 150 4.30 18.32 5.70
C HIS A 150 2.98 18.22 4.95
N LEU A 151 2.58 19.29 4.22
CA LEU A 151 1.28 19.35 3.52
C LEU A 151 1.00 18.15 2.61
N ARG A 152 2.02 17.63 1.93
CA ARG A 152 1.90 16.43 1.07
C ARG A 152 1.67 15.12 1.82
N SER A 153 1.85 15.09 3.13
CA SER A 153 1.48 13.95 3.98
C SER A 153 0.05 14.06 4.50
N GLN A 154 -0.54 15.26 4.53
CA GLN A 154 -1.83 15.54 5.20
C GLN A 154 -3.02 15.20 4.31
N TRP A 155 -3.16 13.96 3.87
CA TRP A 155 -4.24 13.58 2.93
C TRP A 155 -5.59 13.58 3.63
N HIS A 156 -5.68 12.89 4.76
CA HIS A 156 -6.91 12.54 5.46
C HIS A 156 -7.02 13.06 6.89
N ASN A 157 -6.22 14.08 7.22
CA ASN A 157 -6.23 14.62 8.57
C ASN A 157 -7.60 15.14 8.98
N TYR A 158 -7.97 14.84 10.23
CA TYR A 158 -9.20 15.28 10.85
C TYR A 158 -8.91 15.74 12.27
N HIS A 159 -9.17 17.01 12.61
CA HIS A 159 -8.89 17.60 13.92
C HIS A 159 -7.51 17.20 14.50
N ASP A 160 -6.44 17.50 13.78
CA ASP A 160 -5.04 17.20 14.15
C ASP A 160 -4.67 15.71 14.28
N GLN A 161 -5.57 14.81 13.91
CA GLN A 161 -5.31 13.37 13.85
C GLN A 161 -4.75 12.99 12.49
N TYR A 162 -3.57 12.38 12.49
CA TYR A 162 -2.87 11.97 11.28
C TYR A 162 -3.34 10.57 10.86
N ARG A 163 -4.52 10.56 10.23
CA ARG A 163 -5.27 9.35 9.87
C ARG A 163 -5.15 9.00 8.40
N PHE A 164 -5.40 7.72 8.09
CA PHE A 164 -5.38 7.17 6.75
C PHE A 164 -6.52 6.21 6.53
N ASN A 165 -7.04 6.15 5.31
CA ASN A 165 -7.81 5.01 4.86
C ASN A 165 -6.86 3.82 4.73
N VAL A 166 -7.18 2.74 5.44
CA VAL A 166 -6.48 1.46 5.36
C VAL A 166 -7.45 0.35 4.99
N LEU A 167 -6.90 -0.71 4.37
CA LEU A 167 -7.57 -1.96 4.05
C LEU A 167 -7.00 -3.07 4.94
N TRP A 168 -7.89 -3.79 5.59
CA TRP A 168 -7.57 -4.95 6.40
C TRP A 168 -7.80 -6.27 5.66
N GLY A 169 -7.23 -7.35 6.18
CA GLY A 169 -7.17 -8.66 5.54
C GLY A 169 -8.52 -9.38 5.40
N ASP A 170 -9.51 -9.01 6.20
CA ASP A 170 -10.90 -9.47 6.06
C ASP A 170 -11.73 -8.60 5.08
N GLY A 171 -11.10 -7.61 4.45
CA GLY A 171 -11.72 -6.72 3.47
C GLY A 171 -12.36 -5.46 4.05
N HIS A 172 -12.39 -5.28 5.37
CA HIS A 172 -12.92 -4.04 5.95
C HIS A 172 -11.94 -2.88 5.77
N THR A 173 -12.48 -1.66 5.78
CA THR A 173 -11.68 -0.43 5.66
C THR A 173 -11.93 0.47 6.84
N GLU A 174 -10.88 1.14 7.32
CA GLU A 174 -10.93 2.01 8.49
C GLU A 174 -10.15 3.31 8.25
N PHE A 175 -10.55 4.39 8.94
CA PHE A 175 -9.68 5.55 9.17
C PHE A 175 -8.76 5.29 10.36
N PHE A 176 -7.56 4.80 10.08
CA PHE A 176 -6.63 4.32 11.09
C PHE A 176 -5.56 5.38 11.43
N GLU A 177 -5.21 5.47 12.71
CA GLU A 177 -4.10 6.27 13.22
C GLU A 177 -3.13 5.36 13.96
N PHE A 178 -1.87 5.34 13.52
CA PHE A 178 -0.83 4.65 14.29
C PHE A 178 -0.55 5.41 15.59
N PRO A 179 -0.26 4.71 16.69
CA PRO A 179 0.15 5.38 17.91
C PRO A 179 1.51 6.07 17.69
N LYS A 180 1.76 7.17 18.43
CA LYS A 180 2.88 8.09 18.15
C LYS A 180 4.24 7.40 18.18
N GLU A 181 4.43 6.40 19.03
CA GLU A 181 5.64 5.60 19.11
C GLU A 181 5.95 4.88 17.79
N ALA A 182 4.92 4.46 17.04
CA ALA A 182 5.08 3.77 15.78
C ALA A 182 5.60 4.67 14.66
N TYR A 183 5.56 6.00 14.82
CA TYR A 183 6.14 6.92 13.83
C TYR A 183 7.67 6.75 13.69
N ASN A 184 8.32 6.15 14.69
CA ASN A 184 9.75 5.81 14.66
C ASN A 184 10.02 4.34 14.31
N TRP A 185 8.99 3.53 14.03
CA TRP A 185 9.09 2.08 13.80
C TRP A 185 9.28 1.73 12.33
N ASN A 186 10.07 2.49 11.55
CA ASN A 186 10.25 2.26 10.12
C ASN A 186 10.73 0.81 9.82
N TYR A 187 12.04 0.57 9.77
CA TYR A 187 12.58 -0.80 9.63
C TYR A 187 13.16 -1.34 10.94
N THR A 188 12.97 -0.61 12.03
CA THR A 188 13.52 -0.88 13.36
C THR A 188 12.42 -1.12 14.40
N GLY A 189 11.18 -1.24 13.96
CA GLY A 189 10.04 -1.53 14.83
C GLY A 189 10.06 -2.95 15.39
N PRO A 190 9.13 -3.26 16.30
CA PRO A 190 8.92 -4.64 16.74
C PRO A 190 8.57 -5.55 15.55
N LYS A 191 8.88 -6.84 15.67
CA LYS A 191 8.52 -7.85 14.66
C LYS A 191 7.00 -7.96 14.51
N PRO A 192 6.50 -8.40 13.32
CA PRO A 192 5.10 -8.69 13.14
C PRO A 192 4.56 -9.73 14.10
N ASP A 193 3.32 -9.52 14.53
CA ASP A 193 2.68 -10.29 15.60
C ASP A 193 1.17 -10.38 15.35
N PRO A 194 0.66 -11.52 14.84
CA PRO A 194 -0.77 -11.70 14.56
C PRO A 194 -1.71 -11.54 15.76
N GLY A 195 -1.18 -11.61 17.00
CA GLY A 195 -1.94 -11.36 18.24
C GLY A 195 -2.03 -9.88 18.62
N TYR A 196 -1.34 -8.99 17.90
CA TYR A 196 -1.39 -7.56 18.15
C TYR A 196 -2.55 -6.88 17.41
N LYS A 197 -2.80 -5.60 17.76
CA LYS A 197 -3.86 -4.77 17.16
C LYS A 197 -3.74 -4.65 15.64
N TRP A 198 -2.52 -4.73 15.13
CA TRP A 198 -2.24 -4.85 13.71
C TRP A 198 -0.98 -5.67 13.47
N TRP A 199 -0.86 -6.29 12.30
CA TRP A 199 0.34 -7.03 11.89
C TRP A 199 0.44 -7.19 10.38
#